data_AF-A0A3D2WWR5-F1
#
_entry.id   AF-A0A3D2WWR5-F1
#
_cell.length_a   1.000
_cell.length_b   1.000
_cell.length_c   1.000
_cell.angle_alpha   90.00
_cell.angle_beta   90.00
_cell.angle_gamma   90.00
#
_symmetry.space_group_name_H-M   'P 1'
#
loop_
_entity.id
_entity.type
_entity.pdbx_description
1 polymer ?
#
loop_
_entity_poly.entity_id
_entity_poly.type
_entity_poly.pdbx_seq_one_letter_code
_entity_poly.pdbx_strand_id
1 'polypeptide(L)' 'MENVKENVEKIIGKIVDEAGCYIVGFNVNLQGSRTFVRLVVESISGIALDEITEITRKINDNAELDQIM' A
#
# COMPACT_ATOMS: atom_id res chain seq x y z
N MET A 1 -9.61 7.64 -13.04
CA MET A 1 -8.53 7.80 -12.03
C MET A 1 -9.07 7.60 -10.61
N GLU A 2 -10.23 8.15 -10.26
CA GLU A 2 -10.84 7.99 -8.94
C GLU A 2 -11.07 6.50 -8.55
N ASN A 3 -11.67 5.71 -9.45
CA ASN A 3 -11.83 4.26 -9.24
C ASN A 3 -10.50 3.48 -9.10
N VAL A 4 -9.42 3.91 -9.77
CA VAL A 4 -8.12 3.23 -9.66
C VAL A 4 -7.53 3.50 -8.28
N LYS A 5 -7.58 4.75 -7.82
CA LYS A 5 -7.11 5.12 -6.49
C LYS A 5 -7.83 4.35 -5.39
N GLU A 6 -9.16 4.28 -5.45
CA GLU A 6 -9.97 3.52 -4.48
C GLU A 6 -9.66 2.02 -4.52
N ASN A 7 -9.43 1.44 -5.70
CA ASN A 7 -9.08 0.03 -5.82
C ASN A 7 -7.70 -0.27 -5.26
N VAL A 8 -6.70 0.56 -5.56
CA VAL A 8 -5.34 0.45 -4.99
C VAL A 8 -5.39 0.57 -3.47
N GLU A 9 -6.14 1.53 -2.95
CA GLU A 9 -6.31 1.72 -1.50
C GLU A 9 -6.97 0.52 -0.83
N LYS A 10 -7.99 -0.10 -1.46
CA LYS A 10 -8.63 -1.32 -0.96
C LYS A 10 -7.68 -2.52 -0.93
N ILE A 11 -6.90 -2.73 -1.99
CA ILE A 11 -5.96 -3.86 -2.07
C ILE A 11 -4.86 -3.69 -1.00
N ILE A 12 -4.26 -2.50 -0.92
CA ILE A 12 -3.21 -2.20 0.06
C ILE A 12 -3.78 -2.23 1.48
N GLY A 13 -5.00 -1.75 1.69
CA GLY A 13 -5.69 -1.80 2.98
C GLY A 13 -5.71 -3.21 3.56
N LYS A 14 -6.08 -4.21 2.76
CA LYS A 14 -6.06 -5.63 3.20
C LYS A 14 -4.67 -6.08 3.64
N ILE A 15 -3.63 -5.75 2.88
CA ILE A 15 -2.24 -6.14 3.18
C ILE A 15 -1.78 -5.50 4.49
N VAL A 16 -2.14 -4.22 4.71
CA VAL A 16 -1.79 -3.47 5.93
C VAL A 16 -2.56 -4.01 7.14
N ASP A 17 -3.85 -4.31 6.98
CA ASP A 17 -4.70 -4.90 8.03
C ASP A 17 -4.22 -6.29 8.45
N GLU A 18 -3.82 -7.14 7.49
CA GLU A 18 -3.23 -8.46 7.76
C GLU A 18 -1.91 -8.38 8.55
N ALA A 19 -1.19 -7.26 8.42
CA ALA A 19 0.02 -6.96 9.19
C ALA A 19 -0.28 -6.30 10.55
N GLY A 20 -1.54 -6.22 10.99
CA GLY A 20 -1.94 -5.62 12.26
C GLY A 20 -1.76 -4.11 12.32
N CYS A 21 -1.67 -3.45 11.16
CA CYS A 21 -1.50 -2.01 11.01
C CYS A 21 -2.77 -1.39 10.42
N TYR A 22 -2.83 -0.06 10.38
CA TYR A 22 -3.88 0.67 9.66
C TYR A 22 -3.29 1.87 8.90
N ILE A 23 -3.94 2.26 7.80
CA ILE A 23 -3.51 3.37 6.95
C ILE A 23 -4.00 4.69 7.55
N VAL A 24 -3.08 5.64 7.77
CA VAL A 24 -3.38 7.02 8.21
C VAL A 24 -3.08 8.05 7.13
N GLY A 25 -2.39 7.65 6.06
CA GLY A 25 -2.12 8.50 4.92
C GLY A 25 -1.90 7.67 3.66
N PHE A 26 -2.59 8.04 2.59
CA PHE A 26 -2.54 7.34 1.31
C PHE A 26 -2.46 8.33 0.15
N ASN A 27 -1.50 8.12 -0.75
CA ASN A 27 -1.36 8.93 -1.95
C ASN A 27 -0.81 8.12 -3.12
N VAL A 28 -1.38 8.33 -4.31
CA VAL A 28 -0.92 7.72 -5.56
C VAL A 28 -0.55 8.85 -6.50
N ASN A 29 0.69 8.85 -7.00
CA ASN A 29 1.20 9.82 -7.95
C ASN A 29 1.66 9.14 -9.22
N LEU A 30 1.38 9.76 -10.36
CA LEU A 30 1.95 9.38 -11.64
C LEU A 30 3.16 10.28 -11.92
N GLN A 31 4.31 9.69 -12.19
CA GLN A 31 5.49 10.40 -12.70
C GLN A 31 5.96 9.73 -13.98
N GLY A 32 5.68 10.36 -15.12
CA GLY A 32 5.88 9.76 -16.43
C GLY A 32 4.98 8.53 -16.61
N SER A 33 5.58 7.39 -16.94
CA SER A 33 4.90 6.09 -17.07
C SER A 33 4.90 5.26 -15.78
N ARG A 34 5.39 5.82 -14.66
CA ARG A 34 5.49 5.10 -13.39
C ARG A 34 4.44 5.59 -12.41
N THR A 35 3.78 4.63 -11.77
CA THR A 35 2.86 4.89 -10.67
C THR A 35 3.59 4.70 -9.35
N PHE A 36 3.52 5.70 -8.47
CA PHE A 36 4.14 5.69 -7.14
C PHE A 36 3.06 5.73 -6.08
N VAL A 37 3.11 4.78 -5.14
CA VAL A 37 2.24 4.77 -3.97
C VAL A 37 3.03 5.19 -2.75
N ARG A 38 2.52 6.21 -2.04
CA ARG A 38 3.02 6.62 -0.74
C ARG A 38 2.00 6.24 0.33
N LEU A 39 2.50 5.55 1.35
CA LEU A 39 1.72 5.06 2.47
C LEU A 39 2.28 5.60 3.77
N VAL A 40 1.39 5.94 4.69
CA VAL A 40 1.69 6.16 6.09
C VAL A 40 0.81 5.20 6.86
N VAL A 41 1.47 4.30 7.60
CA VAL A 41 0.82 3.25 8.38
C VAL A 41 1.17 3.42 9.85
N GLU A 42 0.24 3.03 10.71
CA GLU A 42 0.40 3.05 12.16
C GLU A 42 0.01 1.68 12.73
N SER A 43 0.63 1.33 13.87
CA SER A 43 0.35 0.12 14.63
C SER A 43 0.24 0.50 16.11
N ILE A 44 -0.68 -0.15 16.83
CA ILE A 44 -0.92 0.09 18.27
C ILE A 44 0.32 -0.26 19.11
N SER A 45 1.08 -1.28 18.71
CA SER A 45 2.28 -1.75 19.43
C SER A 45 3.59 -1.17 18.87
N GLY A 46 3.52 -0.28 17.89
CA GLY A 46 4.66 0.08 17.05
C GLY A 46 4.89 -0.96 15.95
N ILE A 47 5.73 -0.57 14.98
CA ILE A 47 6.04 -1.37 13.79
C ILE A 47 7.56 -1.47 13.62
N ALA A 48 8.07 -2.70 13.47
CA ALA A 48 9.48 -2.97 13.24
C ALA A 48 9.86 -2.78 11.78
N LEU A 49 11.15 -2.54 11.52
CA LEU A 49 11.67 -2.38 10.15
C LEU A 49 11.44 -3.62 9.28
N ASP A 50 11.50 -4.81 9.86
CA ASP A 50 11.26 -6.07 9.14
C ASP A 50 9.79 -6.20 8.72
N GLU A 51 8.85 -5.77 9.56
CA GLU A 51 7.42 -5.72 9.24
C GLU A 51 7.11 -4.71 8.13
N ILE A 52 7.75 -3.53 8.18
CA ILE A 52 7.68 -2.53 7.09
C ILE A 52 8.19 -3.14 5.78
N THR A 53 9.31 -3.87 5.84
CA THR A 53 9.90 -4.53 4.68
C THR A 53 8.97 -5.60 4.11
N GLU A 54 8.32 -6.39 4.97
CA GLU A 54 7.36 -7.41 4.55
C GLU A 54 6.12 -6.80 3.88
N ILE A 55 5.52 -5.76 4.48
CA ILE A 55 4.40 -5.03 3.88
C ILE A 55 4.80 -4.48 2.51
N THR A 56 5.97 -3.86 2.41
CA THR A 56 6.47 -3.28 1.15
C THR A 56 6.65 -4.34 0.08
N ARG A 57 7.18 -5.53 0.42
CA ARG A 57 7.31 -6.65 -0.53
C ARG A 57 5.95 -7.18 -0.97
N LYS A 58 5.02 -7.42 -0.03
CA LYS A 58 3.66 -7.90 -0.33
C LYS A 58 2.92 -6.96 -1.28
N ILE A 59 3.11 -5.65 -1.14
CA ILE A 59 2.53 -4.65 -2.04
C ILE A 59 3.18 -4.71 -3.43
N ASN A 60 4.52 -4.73 -3.49
CA ASN A 60 5.23 -4.75 -4.78
C ASN A 60 5.04 -6.06 -5.55
N ASP A 61 4.84 -7.18 -4.87
CA ASP A 61 4.63 -8.50 -5.48
C ASP A 61 3.12 -8.79 -5.74
N ASN A 62 2.24 -7.81 -5.51
CA ASN A 62 0.81 -8.00 -5.63
C ASN A 62 0.34 -7.97 -7.10
N ALA A 63 -0.02 -9.14 -7.63
CA ALA A 63 -0.47 -9.28 -9.01
C ALA A 63 -1.76 -8.51 -9.37
N GLU A 64 -2.61 -8.15 -8.40
CA GLU A 64 -3.79 -7.31 -8.66
C GLU A 64 -3.39 -5.85 -8.87
N LEU A 65 -2.38 -5.36 -8.15
CA LEU A 65 -1.83 -4.01 -8.35
C LEU A 65 -1.15 -3.88 -9.71
N ASP A 66 -0.37 -4.89 -10.14
CA ASP A 66 0.27 -4.92 -11.46
C ASP A 66 -0.72 -4.84 -12.64
N GLN A 67 -1.96 -5.30 -12.45
CA GLN A 67 -2.99 -5.26 -13.49
C GLN A 67 -3.64 -3.89 -13.64
N ILE A 68 -3.56 -3.03 -12.62
CA ILE A 68 -4.31 -1.77 -12.55
C ILE A 68 -3.41 -0.52 -12.51
N MET A 69 -2.08 -0.67 -12.48
CA MET A 69 -1.09 0.40 -12.36
C MET A 69 0.00 0.35 -13.43
#